data_AF-A0AAF5Q3Z3-F1
#
_entry.id   AF-A0AAF5Q3Z3-F1
#
_cell.length_a   1.000
_cell.length_b   1.000
_cell.length_c   1.000
_cell.angle_alpha   90.00
_cell.angle_beta   90.00
_cell.angle_gamma   90.00
#
_symmetry.space_group_name_H-M   'P 1'
#
loop_
_entity.id
_entity.type
_entity.pdbx_description
1 polymer ?
#
loop_
_entity_poly.entity_id
_entity_poly.type
_entity_poly.pdbx_seq_one_letter_code
_entity_poly.pdbx_strand_id
1 'polypeptide(L)'
;MTPIREFDIREDEEQLLKLQDIIDLLVAAGYFRARIKSLPHFDKVIGGIVWCITSCNHVVDIDLFYCENATIGQKIALTEKVVEVLPQLKCPYTIEPYQIQGLDYIHIFPVVQWLVREAVRAKEQYGNSIRNHAIYQFAQRFRFSKDKYTEKQRNIFLNNCRSVKAKCPPQRIYKRKGDVKSPDLRTDIRCTLLEYGWRDVCDIPVQESIKWCGDTKGDENMKIDQLLMQLSQTQIQPTNQRLSSKTLAQIIDVSDFDADGLKKEIGFVQRYQRSTSVVEKELMELKEEDRLLDDSLKILQERKEAQLQEMDEINERIAEFEQLVNNSGVETVERLKHLLVEHDEIYKREMDFKANCRNELRELDVVLQRLKTDGSDSVRNASLEADQHLINVRLELADLNRQIAAQQRMLDNVPAQIEISQYQRRIIELYNQMASKHRETKQFYILHNTLVDIKTFMKKEVDMLNNIDDIQDLTSKQSYKDSFVENLQKILKGVDAALDKISTKQNELQAKRDKLYEEYQYLLEKERLYYKTVDDFKNACYENEELRRKMEG
;
A
#
# COMPACT_ATOMS: atom_id res chain seq x y z
N MET A 1 -61.75 29.30 4.11
CA MET A 1 -60.80 28.39 3.43
C MET A 1 -59.92 29.23 2.54
N THR A 2 -58.72 29.55 3.01
CA THR A 2 -57.69 30.22 2.21
C THR A 2 -57.12 29.24 1.19
N PRO A 3 -56.94 29.64 -0.09
CA PRO A 3 -56.41 28.76 -1.11
C PRO A 3 -54.91 28.57 -0.86
N ILE A 4 -54.49 27.31 -0.73
CA ILE A 4 -53.08 26.92 -0.73
C ILE A 4 -52.58 27.17 -2.16
N ARG A 5 -51.70 28.16 -2.31
CA ARG A 5 -50.90 28.31 -3.54
C ARG A 5 -49.90 27.17 -3.57
N GLU A 6 -50.12 26.18 -4.42
CA GLU A 6 -49.07 25.25 -4.83
C GLU A 6 -48.00 26.05 -5.56
N PHE A 7 -46.80 26.11 -4.97
CA PHE A 7 -45.62 26.64 -5.65
C PHE A 7 -45.11 25.55 -6.62
N ASP A 8 -45.15 25.87 -7.92
CA ASP A 8 -44.57 25.08 -9.00
C ASP A 8 -43.04 25.14 -8.86
N ILE A 9 -42.43 24.13 -8.24
CA ILE A 9 -40.97 23.97 -8.16
C ILE A 9 -40.51 23.49 -9.55
N ARG A 10 -40.27 24.43 -10.46
CA ARG A 10 -39.52 24.14 -11.69
C ARG A 10 -38.08 23.84 -11.26
N GLU A 11 -37.65 22.60 -11.41
CA GLU A 11 -36.23 22.26 -11.36
C GLU A 11 -35.55 22.98 -12.55
N ASP A 12 -34.77 24.02 -12.28
CA ASP A 12 -34.07 24.77 -13.32
C ASP A 12 -33.05 23.84 -14.02
N GLU A 13 -33.34 23.44 -15.25
CA GLU A 13 -32.47 22.56 -16.07
C GLU A 13 -31.02 23.09 -16.16
N GLU A 14 -30.86 24.42 -16.14
CA GLU A 14 -29.57 25.10 -16.15
C GLU A 14 -28.73 24.80 -14.88
N GLN A 15 -29.37 24.71 -13.71
CA GLN A 15 -28.70 24.39 -12.45
C GLN A 15 -28.19 22.94 -12.45
N LEU A 16 -28.94 22.00 -13.04
CA LEU A 16 -28.53 20.60 -13.16
C LEU A 16 -27.37 20.42 -14.14
N LEU A 17 -27.35 21.16 -15.26
CA LEU A 17 -26.21 21.16 -16.18
C LEU A 17 -24.95 21.68 -15.48
N LYS A 18 -25.05 22.77 -14.72
CA LYS A 18 -23.92 23.32 -13.96
C LYS A 18 -23.44 22.40 -12.86
N LEU A 19 -24.32 21.70 -12.18
CA LEU A 19 -23.95 20.65 -11.24
C LEU A 19 -23.13 19.54 -11.92
N GLN A 20 -23.54 19.10 -13.12
CA GLN A 20 -22.79 18.09 -13.86
C GLN A 20 -21.41 18.61 -14.27
N ASP A 21 -21.31 19.85 -14.76
CA ASP A 21 -20.03 20.51 -15.06
C ASP A 21 -19.11 20.56 -13.82
N ILE A 22 -19.66 20.88 -12.63
CA ILE A 22 -18.92 20.88 -11.35
C ILE A 22 -18.39 19.48 -11.02
N ILE A 23 -19.22 18.45 -11.15
CA ILE A 23 -18.85 17.05 -10.87
C ILE A 23 -17.72 16.63 -11.81
N ASP A 24 -17.83 16.93 -13.10
CA ASP A 24 -16.85 16.52 -14.10
C ASP A 24 -15.50 17.23 -13.89
N LEU A 25 -15.51 18.53 -13.53
CA LEU A 25 -14.30 19.26 -13.16
C LEU A 25 -13.62 18.67 -11.91
N LEU A 26 -14.39 18.33 -10.89
CA LEU A 26 -13.85 17.73 -9.66
C LEU A 26 -13.27 16.33 -9.91
N VAL A 27 -13.94 15.52 -10.73
CA VAL A 27 -13.46 14.19 -11.13
C VAL A 27 -12.18 14.30 -11.94
N ALA A 28 -12.10 15.24 -12.90
CA ALA A 28 -10.89 15.49 -13.67
C ALA A 28 -9.71 15.96 -12.80
N ALA A 29 -9.98 16.71 -11.72
CA ALA A 29 -8.96 17.12 -10.75
C ALA A 29 -8.44 15.96 -9.87
N GLY A 30 -9.20 14.87 -9.75
CA GLY A 30 -8.89 13.69 -8.94
C GLY A 30 -9.79 13.46 -7.73
N TYR A 31 -10.89 14.20 -7.58
CA TYR A 31 -11.90 13.98 -6.54
C TYR A 31 -12.99 13.01 -7.02
N PHE A 32 -12.71 11.70 -6.95
CA PHE A 32 -13.62 10.66 -7.45
C PHE A 32 -14.91 10.48 -6.64
N ARG A 33 -14.96 11.00 -5.40
CA ARG A 33 -16.14 10.93 -4.53
C ARG A 33 -17.36 11.64 -5.12
N ALA A 34 -17.16 12.63 -5.99
CA ALA A 34 -18.25 13.30 -6.69
C ALA A 34 -19.05 12.37 -7.62
N ARG A 35 -18.46 11.23 -8.07
CA ARG A 35 -19.12 10.25 -8.95
C ARG A 35 -20.09 9.31 -8.22
N ILE A 36 -20.03 9.27 -6.88
CA ILE A 36 -20.86 8.34 -6.09
C ILE A 36 -22.32 8.79 -6.14
N LYS A 37 -23.19 8.00 -6.77
CA LYS A 37 -24.61 8.34 -6.95
C LYS A 37 -25.39 8.44 -5.63
N SER A 38 -24.98 7.69 -4.61
CA SER A 38 -25.63 7.66 -3.29
C SER A 38 -25.32 8.87 -2.39
N LEU A 39 -24.41 9.76 -2.82
CA LEU A 39 -24.05 10.94 -2.04
C LEU A 39 -24.95 12.15 -2.40
N PRO A 40 -25.46 12.91 -1.42
CA PRO A 40 -26.23 14.13 -1.68
C PRO A 40 -25.44 15.15 -2.52
N HIS A 41 -26.14 15.93 -3.36
CA HIS A 41 -25.49 16.93 -4.22
C HIS A 41 -24.69 17.96 -3.43
N PHE A 42 -25.21 18.43 -2.29
CA PHE A 42 -24.49 19.29 -1.35
C PHE A 42 -23.15 18.69 -0.94
N ASP A 43 -23.15 17.41 -0.57
CA ASP A 43 -22.00 16.69 -0.04
C ASP A 43 -20.94 16.42 -1.12
N LYS A 44 -21.37 16.21 -2.38
CA LYS A 44 -20.46 16.14 -3.54
C LYS A 44 -19.71 17.46 -3.74
N VAL A 45 -20.43 18.57 -3.70
CA VAL A 45 -19.89 19.91 -4.00
C VAL A 45 -19.05 20.46 -2.85
N ILE A 46 -19.57 20.44 -1.62
CA ILE A 46 -18.83 20.90 -0.43
C ILE A 46 -17.62 20.01 -0.16
N GLY A 47 -17.75 18.70 -0.27
CA GLY A 47 -16.60 17.79 -0.14
C GLY A 47 -15.52 18.07 -1.19
N GLY A 48 -15.92 18.40 -2.42
CA GLY A 48 -15.01 18.81 -3.48
C GLY A 48 -14.32 20.15 -3.21
N ILE A 49 -15.05 21.17 -2.74
CA ILE A 49 -14.49 22.47 -2.37
C ILE A 49 -13.49 22.32 -1.22
N VAL A 50 -13.87 21.60 -0.17
CA VAL A 50 -12.99 21.31 0.97
C VAL A 50 -11.72 20.60 0.48
N TRP A 51 -11.84 19.57 -0.36
CA TRP A 51 -10.71 18.85 -0.92
C TRP A 51 -9.77 19.75 -1.74
N CYS A 52 -10.31 20.66 -2.55
CA CYS A 52 -9.50 21.63 -3.28
C CYS A 52 -8.73 22.56 -2.31
N ILE A 53 -9.38 23.03 -1.24
CA ILE A 53 -8.75 23.87 -0.22
C ILE A 53 -7.64 23.10 0.51
N THR A 54 -7.89 21.84 0.92
CA THR A 54 -6.85 21.01 1.57
C THR A 54 -5.72 20.64 0.63
N SER A 55 -5.98 20.59 -0.68
CA SER A 55 -4.92 20.39 -1.67
C SER A 55 -4.04 21.63 -1.84
N CYS A 56 -4.55 22.81 -1.46
CA CYS A 56 -3.82 24.07 -1.43
C CYS A 56 -3.13 24.37 -0.08
N ASN A 57 -3.06 23.39 0.84
CA ASN A 57 -2.58 23.48 2.23
C ASN A 57 -1.11 23.95 2.42
N HIS A 58 -0.39 24.28 1.35
CA HIS A 58 0.91 24.95 1.46
C HIS A 58 0.79 26.47 1.67
N VAL A 59 -0.38 27.06 1.43
CA VAL A 59 -0.60 28.52 1.53
C VAL A 59 -1.31 28.89 2.83
N VAL A 60 -2.16 28.01 3.38
CA VAL A 60 -2.93 28.27 4.60
C VAL A 60 -3.11 26.98 5.39
N ASP A 61 -2.77 27.01 6.68
CA ASP A 61 -2.98 25.92 7.64
C ASP A 61 -4.46 25.90 8.05
N ILE A 62 -5.26 25.10 7.35
CA ILE A 62 -6.71 25.05 7.55
C ILE A 62 -7.16 23.60 7.66
N ASP A 63 -7.58 23.22 8.86
CA ASP A 63 -8.15 21.92 9.14
C ASP A 63 -9.67 21.95 8.91
N LEU A 64 -10.08 21.75 7.66
CA LEU A 64 -11.49 21.61 7.29
C LEU A 64 -11.92 20.14 7.43
N PHE A 65 -12.53 19.81 8.57
CA PHE A 65 -13.10 18.48 8.79
C PHE A 65 -14.44 18.34 8.08
N TYR A 66 -14.48 17.52 7.03
CA TYR A 66 -15.72 17.12 6.38
C TYR A 66 -16.22 15.76 6.89
N CYS A 67 -17.51 15.68 7.24
CA CYS A 67 -18.19 14.46 7.65
C CYS A 67 -19.49 14.27 6.86
N GLU A 68 -19.68 13.10 6.26
CA GLU A 68 -20.85 12.78 5.41
C GLU A 68 -22.18 12.79 6.20
N ASN A 69 -22.15 12.41 7.47
CA ASN A 69 -23.32 12.40 8.36
C ASN A 69 -23.41 13.67 9.25
N ALA A 70 -22.86 14.80 8.80
CA ALA A 70 -22.87 16.05 9.57
C ALA A 70 -24.31 16.53 9.83
N THR A 71 -24.55 17.03 11.05
CA THR A 71 -25.82 17.67 11.38
C THR A 71 -25.99 18.95 10.56
N ILE A 72 -27.22 19.41 10.34
CA ILE A 72 -27.51 20.64 9.58
C ILE A 72 -26.72 21.84 10.14
N GLY A 73 -26.60 21.96 11.47
CA GLY A 73 -25.78 23.00 12.10
C GLY A 73 -24.29 22.90 11.79
N GLN A 74 -23.74 21.68 11.70
CA GLN A 74 -22.35 21.46 11.30
C GLN A 74 -22.12 21.76 9.81
N LYS A 75 -23.10 21.45 8.94
CA LYS A 75 -23.04 21.80 7.52
C LYS A 75 -23.02 23.32 7.31
N ILE A 76 -23.81 24.06 8.09
CA ILE A 76 -23.82 25.54 8.09
C ILE A 76 -22.48 26.10 8.60
N ALA A 77 -21.98 25.61 9.74
CA ALA A 77 -20.69 26.06 10.26
C ALA A 77 -19.53 25.79 9.28
N LEU A 78 -19.59 24.66 8.55
CA LEU A 78 -18.60 24.32 7.53
C LEU A 78 -18.68 25.26 6.32
N THR A 79 -19.88 25.58 5.83
CA THR A 79 -20.02 26.51 4.69
C THR A 79 -19.55 27.92 5.06
N GLU A 80 -19.83 28.39 6.27
CA GLU A 80 -19.31 29.66 6.78
C GLU A 80 -17.77 29.66 6.83
N LYS A 81 -17.17 28.58 7.34
CA LYS A 81 -15.71 28.45 7.41
C LYS A 81 -15.05 28.42 6.03
N VAL A 82 -15.68 27.74 5.07
CA VAL A 82 -15.21 27.71 3.68
C VAL A 82 -15.22 29.12 3.08
N VAL A 83 -16.30 29.88 3.27
CA VAL A 83 -16.41 31.26 2.77
C VAL A 83 -15.36 32.18 3.42
N GLU A 84 -15.05 31.99 4.70
CA GLU A 84 -14.00 32.75 5.42
C GLU A 84 -12.59 32.50 4.84
N VAL A 85 -12.37 31.30 4.30
CA VAL A 85 -11.07 30.84 3.79
C VAL A 85 -10.78 31.32 2.37
N LEU A 86 -11.80 31.45 1.52
CA LEU A 86 -11.63 31.82 0.11
C LEU A 86 -10.84 33.13 -0.12
N PRO A 87 -11.04 34.20 0.68
CA PRO A 87 -10.22 35.41 0.60
C PRO A 87 -8.74 35.17 0.93
N GLN A 88 -8.43 34.25 1.86
CA GLN A 88 -7.06 33.93 2.26
C GLN A 88 -6.28 33.25 1.12
N LEU A 89 -6.99 32.45 0.30
CA LEU A 89 -6.45 31.85 -0.92
C LEU A 89 -6.37 32.85 -2.10
N LYS A 90 -6.82 34.10 -1.93
CA LYS A 90 -6.91 35.13 -2.99
C LYS A 90 -7.87 34.72 -4.12
N CYS A 91 -8.98 34.05 -3.79
CA CYS A 91 -10.03 33.76 -4.76
C CYS A 91 -10.69 35.08 -5.23
N PRO A 92 -10.83 35.32 -6.55
CA PRO A 92 -11.45 36.54 -7.08
C PRO A 92 -12.99 36.52 -7.04
N TYR A 93 -13.60 35.37 -6.76
CA TYR A 93 -15.04 35.18 -6.75
C TYR A 93 -15.57 35.12 -5.31
N THR A 94 -16.59 35.92 -5.02
CA THR A 94 -17.27 35.97 -3.72
C THR A 94 -18.50 35.08 -3.73
N ILE A 95 -18.66 34.26 -2.70
CA ILE A 95 -19.86 33.44 -2.49
C ILE A 95 -20.33 33.56 -1.05
N GLU A 96 -21.63 33.50 -0.85
CA GLU A 96 -22.26 33.60 0.46
C GLU A 96 -22.67 32.20 0.97
N PRO A 97 -22.69 31.96 2.30
CA PRO A 97 -22.98 30.63 2.86
C PRO A 97 -24.33 30.05 2.42
N TYR A 98 -25.36 30.90 2.26
CA TYR A 98 -26.69 30.46 1.80
C TYR A 98 -26.70 30.00 0.35
N GLN A 99 -25.80 30.50 -0.51
CA GLN A 99 -25.72 30.09 -1.92
C GLN A 99 -25.22 28.64 -2.02
N ILE A 100 -24.28 28.26 -1.14
CA ILE A 100 -23.79 26.88 -1.10
C ILE A 100 -24.82 25.93 -0.48
N GLN A 101 -25.49 26.36 0.60
CA GLN A 101 -26.55 25.57 1.23
C GLN A 101 -27.80 25.44 0.35
N GLY A 102 -28.13 26.50 -0.40
CA GLY A 102 -29.24 26.57 -1.35
C GLY A 102 -28.95 25.89 -2.69
N LEU A 103 -27.76 25.28 -2.86
CA LEU A 103 -27.36 24.56 -4.08
C LEU A 103 -27.42 25.43 -5.35
N ASP A 104 -26.97 26.67 -5.25
CA ASP A 104 -26.90 27.60 -6.38
C ASP A 104 -25.64 27.33 -7.22
N TYR A 105 -25.69 26.32 -8.08
CA TYR A 105 -24.57 25.86 -8.89
C TYR A 105 -24.06 26.90 -9.88
N ILE A 106 -24.89 27.86 -10.30
CA ILE A 106 -24.48 28.95 -11.19
C ILE A 106 -23.39 29.80 -10.52
N HIS A 107 -23.57 30.15 -9.25
CA HIS A 107 -22.60 30.95 -8.50
C HIS A 107 -21.47 30.12 -7.89
N ILE A 108 -21.72 28.83 -7.60
CA ILE A 108 -20.69 27.92 -7.08
C ILE A 108 -19.68 27.52 -8.18
N PHE A 109 -20.14 27.34 -9.42
CA PHE A 109 -19.31 26.85 -10.53
C PHE A 109 -18.02 27.67 -10.76
N PRO A 110 -18.04 29.02 -10.86
CA PRO A 110 -16.82 29.82 -11.02
C PRO A 110 -15.81 29.63 -9.89
N VAL A 111 -16.28 29.46 -8.65
CA VAL A 111 -15.42 29.22 -7.48
C VAL A 111 -14.76 27.85 -7.58
N VAL A 112 -15.53 26.80 -7.90
CA VAL A 112 -14.98 25.44 -8.07
C VAL A 112 -13.99 25.40 -9.23
N GLN A 113 -14.30 26.04 -10.36
CA GLN A 113 -13.40 26.11 -11.52
C GLN A 113 -12.05 26.75 -11.16
N TRP A 114 -12.09 27.85 -10.40
CA TRP A 114 -10.89 28.51 -9.93
C TRP A 114 -10.11 27.64 -8.93
N LEU A 115 -10.80 27.05 -7.95
CA LEU A 115 -10.21 26.18 -6.93
C LEU A 115 -9.55 24.93 -7.53
N VAL A 116 -10.19 24.29 -8.50
CA VAL A 116 -9.65 23.12 -9.20
C VAL A 116 -8.35 23.51 -9.94
N ARG A 117 -8.34 24.64 -10.64
CA ARG A 117 -7.15 25.12 -11.34
C ARG A 117 -6.00 25.36 -10.37
N GLU A 118 -6.28 25.95 -9.21
CA GLU A 118 -5.25 26.24 -8.21
C GLU A 118 -4.78 24.96 -7.50
N ALA A 119 -5.67 24.02 -7.21
CA ALA A 119 -5.33 22.71 -6.64
C ALA A 119 -4.43 21.89 -7.58
N VAL A 120 -4.70 21.90 -8.90
CA VAL A 120 -3.86 21.23 -9.90
C VAL A 120 -2.47 21.88 -9.97
N ARG A 121 -2.38 23.21 -9.98
CA ARG A 121 -1.10 23.93 -9.93
C ARG A 121 -0.29 23.61 -8.66
N ALA A 122 -0.95 23.58 -7.50
CA ALA A 122 -0.31 23.20 -6.24
C ALA A 122 0.20 21.75 -6.30
N LYS A 123 -0.58 20.84 -6.89
CA LYS A 123 -0.19 19.44 -7.10
C LYS A 123 1.00 19.30 -8.05
N GLU A 124 1.07 20.09 -9.12
CA GLU A 124 2.23 20.08 -10.04
C GLU A 124 3.51 20.60 -9.36
N GLN A 125 3.40 21.67 -8.57
CA GLN A 125 4.55 22.29 -7.91
C GLN A 125 5.07 21.45 -6.73
N TYR A 126 4.18 20.94 -5.90
CA TYR A 126 4.55 20.29 -4.63
C TYR A 126 4.32 18.79 -4.60
N GLY A 127 3.61 18.22 -5.59
CA GLY A 127 3.27 16.79 -5.63
C GLY A 127 4.49 15.88 -5.60
N ASN A 128 5.58 16.26 -6.28
CA ASN A 128 6.84 15.52 -6.23
C ASN A 128 7.48 15.55 -4.83
N SER A 129 7.43 16.70 -4.15
CA SER A 129 7.96 16.84 -2.79
C SER A 129 7.16 16.00 -1.78
N ILE A 130 5.82 16.06 -1.85
CA ILE A 130 4.92 15.28 -1.02
C ILE A 130 5.11 13.78 -1.29
N ARG A 131 5.19 13.37 -2.57
CA ARG A 131 5.44 11.98 -2.94
C ARG A 131 6.80 11.50 -2.43
N ASN A 132 7.85 12.28 -2.60
CA ASN A 132 9.19 11.93 -2.10
C ASN A 132 9.21 11.84 -0.57
N HIS A 133 8.51 12.74 0.12
CA HIS A 133 8.36 12.70 1.57
C HIS A 133 7.59 11.43 2.02
N ALA A 134 6.50 11.09 1.35
CA ALA A 134 5.72 9.88 1.64
C ALA A 134 6.53 8.61 1.39
N ILE A 135 7.25 8.51 0.27
CA ILE A 135 8.16 7.40 -0.03
C ILE A 135 9.25 7.31 1.04
N TYR A 136 9.82 8.44 1.45
CA TYR A 136 10.84 8.48 2.49
C TYR A 136 10.30 7.99 3.85
N GLN A 137 9.13 8.47 4.27
CA GLN A 137 8.51 8.07 5.53
C GLN A 137 8.10 6.59 5.51
N PHE A 138 7.61 6.10 4.36
CA PHE A 138 7.30 4.68 4.15
C PHE A 138 8.55 3.82 4.23
N ALA A 139 9.62 4.19 3.52
CA ALA A 139 10.90 3.48 3.53
C ALA A 139 11.59 3.49 4.92
N GLN A 140 11.33 4.50 5.75
CA GLN A 140 11.78 4.49 7.14
C GLN A 140 11.07 3.42 7.98
N ARG A 141 9.75 3.25 7.79
CA ARG A 141 8.93 2.34 8.60
C ARG A 141 8.93 0.90 8.08
N PHE A 142 9.02 0.71 6.77
CA PHE A 142 8.96 -0.58 6.09
C PHE A 142 10.23 -0.78 5.26
N ARG A 143 11.04 -1.77 5.62
CA ARG A 143 12.24 -2.15 4.89
C ARG A 143 12.05 -3.49 4.21
N PHE A 144 12.16 -3.54 2.88
CA PHE A 144 12.03 -4.78 2.13
C PHE A 144 13.39 -5.45 1.93
N SER A 145 13.39 -6.78 1.77
CA SER A 145 14.63 -7.56 1.57
C SER A 145 15.39 -7.15 0.29
N LYS A 146 14.67 -6.70 -0.76
CA LYS A 146 15.25 -6.19 -2.02
C LYS A 146 15.97 -4.83 -1.85
N ASP A 147 15.62 -4.02 -0.83
CA ASP A 147 16.21 -2.70 -0.60
C ASP A 147 17.62 -2.76 0.02
N LYS A 148 18.07 -3.94 0.47
CA LYS A 148 19.41 -4.12 1.04
C LYS A 148 20.53 -3.82 0.05
N TYR A 149 20.33 -4.07 -1.24
CA TYR A 149 21.34 -3.81 -2.27
C TYR A 149 21.47 -2.31 -2.56
N THR A 150 20.34 -1.63 -2.75
CA THR A 150 20.25 -0.18 -2.97
C THR A 150 20.76 0.60 -1.76
N GLU A 151 20.50 0.13 -0.54
CA GLU A 151 21.01 0.76 0.68
C GLU A 151 22.53 0.57 0.86
N LYS A 152 23.09 -0.59 0.50
CA LYS A 152 24.54 -0.78 0.43
C LYS A 152 25.19 0.18 -0.55
N GLN A 153 24.64 0.31 -1.77
CA GLN A 153 25.13 1.25 -2.78
C GLN A 153 25.04 2.71 -2.30
N ARG A 154 23.94 3.09 -1.65
CA ARG A 154 23.78 4.43 -1.05
C ARG A 154 24.79 4.71 0.05
N ASN A 155 25.07 3.73 0.91
CA ASN A 155 26.06 3.86 1.97
C ASN A 155 27.49 3.96 1.43
N ILE A 156 27.82 3.20 0.38
CA ILE A 156 29.10 3.32 -0.34
C ILE A 156 29.23 4.72 -0.93
N PHE A 157 28.19 5.22 -1.60
CA PHE A 157 28.18 6.57 -2.17
C PHE A 157 28.32 7.66 -1.10
N LEU A 158 27.62 7.55 0.03
CA LEU A 158 27.74 8.48 1.16
C LEU A 158 29.15 8.48 1.76
N ASN A 159 29.77 7.31 1.90
CA ASN A 159 31.14 7.19 2.37
C ASN A 159 32.15 7.78 1.37
N ASN A 160 31.93 7.56 0.07
CA ASN A 160 32.74 8.18 -0.99
C ASN A 160 32.59 9.71 -0.98
N CYS A 161 31.37 10.24 -0.87
CA CYS A 161 31.12 11.67 -0.75
C CYS A 161 31.75 12.28 0.52
N ARG A 162 31.67 11.58 1.67
CA ARG A 162 32.38 12.00 2.89
C ARG A 162 33.91 11.99 2.69
N SER A 163 34.44 10.98 2.01
CA SER A 163 35.87 10.86 1.72
C SER A 163 36.35 11.97 0.78
N VAL A 164 35.58 12.29 -0.26
CA VAL A 164 35.85 13.42 -1.16
C VAL A 164 35.75 14.75 -0.43
N LYS A 165 34.73 14.94 0.42
CA LYS A 165 34.57 16.15 1.22
C LYS A 165 35.70 16.34 2.25
N ALA A 166 36.24 15.24 2.78
CA ALA A 166 37.40 15.26 3.67
C ALA A 166 38.72 15.54 2.93
N LYS A 167 38.85 15.07 1.68
CA LYS A 167 40.01 15.33 0.81
C LYS A 167 39.99 16.72 0.16
N CYS A 168 38.80 17.29 -0.05
CA CYS A 168 38.59 18.60 -0.64
C CYS A 168 37.82 19.52 0.33
N PRO A 169 38.38 19.87 1.50
CA PRO A 169 37.77 20.88 2.35
C PRO A 169 37.75 22.22 1.59
N PRO A 170 36.65 22.98 1.63
CA PRO A 170 36.59 24.28 0.96
C PRO A 170 37.60 25.22 1.62
N GLN A 171 38.74 25.44 0.95
CA GLN A 171 39.80 26.31 1.44
C GLN A 171 39.52 27.73 0.98
N ARG A 172 39.33 28.64 1.94
CA ARG A 172 39.14 30.06 1.67
C ARG A 172 40.48 30.68 1.26
N ILE A 173 40.59 31.12 0.01
CA ILE A 173 41.81 31.71 -0.59
C ILE A 173 41.84 33.23 -0.36
N TYR A 174 40.68 33.90 -0.42
CA TYR A 174 40.59 35.34 -0.22
C TYR A 174 39.64 35.67 0.93
N LYS A 175 39.94 36.75 1.67
CA LYS A 175 39.11 37.25 2.77
C LYS A 175 38.69 38.69 2.47
N ARG A 176 37.40 38.99 2.59
CA ARG A 176 36.91 40.38 2.52
C ARG A 176 37.59 41.25 3.56
N LYS A 177 38.00 42.43 3.14
CA LYS A 177 38.63 43.43 4.01
C LYS A 177 37.53 44.27 4.65
N GLY A 178 37.23 44.00 5.93
CA GLY A 178 36.25 44.75 6.73
C GLY A 178 34.77 44.39 6.48
N ASP A 179 33.91 44.83 7.40
CA ASP A 179 32.45 44.58 7.46
C ASP A 179 31.64 45.37 6.40
N VAL A 180 32.17 45.48 5.18
CA VAL A 180 31.51 46.20 4.09
C VAL A 180 30.47 45.26 3.46
N LYS A 181 29.19 45.50 3.75
CA LYS A 181 28.07 44.85 3.04
C LYS A 181 28.04 45.38 1.61
N SER A 182 28.13 44.48 0.62
CA SER A 182 28.00 44.85 -0.79
C SER A 182 26.57 45.31 -1.08
N PRO A 183 26.38 46.34 -1.91
CA PRO A 183 25.04 46.90 -2.19
C PRO A 183 24.16 46.01 -3.07
N ASP A 184 24.72 45.00 -3.76
CA ASP A 184 24.01 44.19 -4.75
C ASP A 184 24.30 42.68 -4.59
N LEU A 185 23.26 41.85 -4.66
CA LEU A 185 23.32 40.40 -4.42
C LEU A 185 24.30 39.71 -5.38
N ARG A 186 24.37 40.19 -6.62
CA ARG A 186 25.26 39.65 -7.66
C ARG A 186 26.74 39.88 -7.33
N THR A 187 27.04 41.03 -6.73
CA THR A 187 28.40 41.37 -6.27
C THR A 187 28.76 40.57 -5.02
N ASP A 188 27.79 40.33 -4.14
CA ASP A 188 27.97 39.49 -2.95
C ASP A 188 28.28 38.03 -3.30
N ILE A 189 27.56 37.49 -4.28
CA ILE A 189 27.79 36.15 -4.82
C ILE A 189 29.19 36.08 -5.45
N ARG A 190 29.55 37.03 -6.33
CA ARG A 190 30.89 37.09 -6.95
C ARG A 190 32.02 37.14 -5.93
N CYS A 191 31.89 38.00 -4.92
CA CYS A 191 32.88 38.09 -3.84
C CYS A 191 32.99 36.76 -3.08
N THR A 192 31.86 36.11 -2.76
CA THR A 192 31.86 34.81 -2.05
C THR A 192 32.48 33.70 -2.89
N LEU A 193 32.21 33.66 -4.19
CA LEU A 193 32.83 32.71 -5.12
C LEU A 193 34.34 32.94 -5.21
N LEU A 194 34.78 34.20 -5.34
CA LEU A 194 36.19 34.57 -5.31
C LEU A 194 36.87 34.10 -4.03
N GLU A 195 36.24 34.21 -2.86
CA GLU A 195 36.80 33.73 -1.59
C GLU A 195 37.22 32.26 -1.61
N TYR A 196 36.56 31.41 -2.40
CA TYR A 196 36.89 30.00 -2.57
C TYR A 196 37.64 29.69 -3.87
N GLY A 197 38.27 30.71 -4.47
CA GLY A 197 39.16 30.55 -5.63
C GLY A 197 38.44 30.40 -6.96
N TRP A 198 37.13 30.62 -7.02
CA TRP A 198 36.42 30.69 -8.30
C TRP A 198 36.81 31.98 -9.00
N ARG A 199 37.77 31.87 -9.92
CA ARG A 199 38.12 32.91 -10.87
C ARG A 199 37.05 32.87 -11.95
N ASP A 200 36.26 33.93 -12.10
CA ASP A 200 35.32 34.05 -13.22
C ASP A 200 36.06 33.69 -14.51
N VAL A 201 35.60 32.64 -15.18
CA VAL A 201 35.77 32.50 -16.63
C VAL A 201 35.09 33.74 -17.18
N CYS A 202 35.90 34.71 -17.60
CA CYS A 202 35.45 35.91 -18.29
C CYS A 202 34.44 35.51 -19.37
N ASP A 203 33.28 36.17 -19.38
CA ASP A 203 32.32 36.28 -20.48
C ASP A 203 32.66 35.47 -21.75
N ILE A 204 32.25 34.20 -21.78
CA ILE A 204 32.19 33.41 -23.01
C ILE A 204 30.70 33.30 -23.37
N PRO A 205 30.24 33.85 -24.51
CA PRO A 205 28.91 33.51 -25.00
C PRO A 205 28.90 32.01 -25.28
N VAL A 206 27.96 31.31 -24.66
CA VAL A 206 27.78 29.86 -24.78
C VAL A 206 27.67 29.49 -26.26
N GLN A 207 28.73 28.88 -26.79
CA GLN A 207 28.64 27.92 -27.88
C GLN A 207 29.31 26.62 -27.43
N GLU A 208 28.60 25.54 -27.70
CA GLU A 208 28.82 24.17 -27.27
C GLU A 208 30.22 23.65 -27.58
N SER A 209 30.80 22.89 -26.65
CA SER A 209 31.41 21.57 -26.91
C SER A 209 32.26 21.12 -25.71
N ILE A 210 31.85 20.02 -25.09
CA ILE A 210 32.63 19.29 -24.09
C ILE A 210 33.54 18.31 -24.84
N LYS A 211 34.85 18.44 -24.68
CA LYS A 211 35.84 17.37 -24.95
C LYS A 211 36.61 17.06 -23.67
N TRP A 212 36.51 15.79 -23.28
CA TRP A 212 37.21 15.16 -22.16
C TRP A 212 38.67 14.77 -22.49
N CYS A 213 39.38 14.38 -21.42
CA CYS A 213 40.64 13.61 -21.30
C CYS A 213 41.88 14.46 -20.92
N GLY A 214 42.78 14.06 -20.00
CA GLY A 214 42.94 12.81 -19.24
C GLY A 214 44.15 12.86 -18.29
N ASP A 215 44.28 11.78 -17.51
CA ASP A 215 45.42 11.16 -16.82
C ASP A 215 46.53 11.98 -16.12
N THR A 216 46.83 11.54 -14.89
CA THR A 216 48.21 11.18 -14.47
C THR A 216 48.15 10.33 -13.19
N LYS A 217 48.80 9.15 -13.23
CA LYS A 217 49.07 8.27 -12.08
C LYS A 217 50.46 8.58 -11.50
N GLY A 218 50.64 8.39 -10.20
CA GLY A 218 51.97 8.19 -9.61
C GLY A 218 52.05 8.45 -8.10
N ASP A 219 52.40 7.41 -7.35
CA ASP A 219 53.14 7.42 -6.07
C ASP A 219 52.49 7.90 -4.76
N GLU A 220 51.64 7.07 -4.15
CA GLU A 220 51.39 7.14 -2.69
C GLU A 220 51.38 5.76 -1.97
N ASN A 221 51.80 4.68 -2.65
CA ASN A 221 51.65 3.31 -2.13
C ASN A 221 52.73 2.82 -1.13
N MET A 222 53.64 3.68 -0.65
CA MET A 222 54.65 3.25 0.35
C MET A 222 54.38 3.68 1.80
N LYS A 223 53.30 4.43 2.08
CA LYS A 223 52.99 4.90 3.44
C LYS A 223 51.86 4.14 4.15
N ILE A 224 51.14 3.27 3.43
CA ILE A 224 49.94 2.60 3.96
C ILE A 224 50.32 1.35 4.77
N ASP A 225 51.42 0.66 4.41
CA ASP A 225 51.77 -0.61 5.04
C ASP A 225 52.43 -0.47 6.42
N GLN A 226 52.94 0.73 6.77
CA GLN A 226 53.54 0.99 8.08
C GLN A 226 52.50 1.37 9.15
N LEU A 227 51.29 1.77 8.73
CA LEU A 227 50.20 2.21 9.62
C LEU A 227 49.21 1.07 9.96
N LEU A 228 49.23 -0.03 9.21
CA LEU A 228 48.32 -1.17 9.41
C LEU A 228 48.76 -2.11 10.53
N MET A 229 50.00 -2.03 11.00
CA MET A 229 50.57 -2.96 11.99
C MET A 229 50.39 -2.48 13.45
N GLN A 230 50.00 -1.22 13.68
CA GLN A 230 49.86 -0.63 15.03
C GLN A 230 48.43 -0.65 15.59
N LEU A 231 47.43 -1.13 14.84
CA LEU A 231 46.01 -1.05 15.24
C LEU A 231 45.37 -2.39 15.64
N SER A 232 46.12 -3.49 15.75
CA SER A 232 45.57 -4.81 16.10
C SER A 232 45.52 -5.12 17.60
N GLN A 233 45.82 -4.16 18.49
CA GLN A 233 45.78 -4.37 19.95
C GLN A 233 44.89 -3.37 20.69
N THR A 234 43.58 -3.40 20.43
CA THR A 234 42.58 -2.98 21.43
C THR A 234 41.28 -3.74 21.17
N GLN A 235 41.03 -4.77 21.98
CA GLN A 235 39.71 -5.39 22.12
C GLN A 235 38.76 -4.40 22.81
N ILE A 236 37.59 -4.13 22.22
CA ILE A 236 36.45 -3.54 22.90
C ILE A 236 35.21 -4.40 22.58
N GLN A 237 34.61 -4.96 23.63
CA GLN A 237 33.38 -5.76 23.57
C GLN A 237 32.14 -4.86 23.38
N PRO A 238 31.07 -5.34 22.71
CA PRO A 238 29.81 -4.61 22.59
C PRO A 238 28.90 -4.88 23.80
N THR A 239 28.59 -3.85 24.59
CA THR A 239 27.54 -3.89 25.61
C THR A 239 26.18 -3.51 25.00
N ASN A 240 25.26 -4.48 24.91
CA ASN A 240 23.85 -4.24 24.65
C ASN A 240 23.15 -3.74 25.93
N GLN A 241 22.75 -2.46 25.99
CA GLN A 241 21.83 -1.98 27.03
C GLN A 241 20.38 -2.15 26.56
N ARG A 242 19.68 -3.04 27.25
CA ARG A 242 18.24 -3.27 27.17
C ARG A 242 17.57 -2.26 28.12
N LEU A 243 16.67 -1.43 27.62
CA LEU A 243 15.92 -0.47 28.44
C LEU A 243 15.10 -1.21 29.51
N SER A 244 15.11 -0.69 30.74
CA SER A 244 14.52 -1.30 31.94
C SER A 244 13.00 -1.13 31.99
N SER A 245 12.33 -2.18 32.45
CA SER A 245 10.87 -2.31 32.61
C SER A 245 10.21 -1.23 33.49
N LYS A 246 10.99 -0.54 34.34
CA LYS A 246 10.49 0.58 35.16
C LYS A 246 10.06 1.79 34.33
N THR A 247 10.73 2.06 33.20
CA THR A 247 10.40 3.21 32.34
C THR A 247 9.15 2.95 31.50
N LEU A 248 8.85 1.69 31.19
CA LEU A 248 7.63 1.29 30.49
C LEU A 248 6.39 1.32 31.41
N ALA A 249 6.55 1.06 32.70
CA ALA A 249 5.45 1.14 33.69
C ALA A 249 5.01 2.58 33.97
N GLN A 250 5.89 3.56 33.80
CA GLN A 250 5.59 4.98 34.03
C GLN A 250 4.86 5.67 32.87
N ILE A 251 4.84 5.04 31.68
CA ILE A 251 4.09 5.52 30.51
C ILE A 251 2.64 4.97 30.52
N ILE A 252 2.36 4.00 31.38
CA ILE A 252 1.05 3.33 31.51
C ILE A 252 0.47 3.72 32.88
N ASP A 253 0.24 5.01 33.09
CA ASP A 253 -0.61 5.47 34.19
C ASP A 253 -2.05 5.55 33.65
N VAL A 254 -2.93 4.71 34.20
CA VAL A 254 -4.26 4.37 33.63
C VAL A 254 -5.40 4.98 34.45
N SER A 255 -5.12 5.98 35.29
CA SER A 255 -6.11 6.52 36.24
C SER A 255 -7.11 7.53 35.68
N ASP A 256 -7.00 7.99 34.42
CA ASP A 256 -7.81 9.12 33.90
C ASP A 256 -8.79 8.77 32.75
N PHE A 257 -9.28 7.53 32.63
CA PHE A 257 -10.21 7.17 31.55
C PHE A 257 -11.68 7.10 31.99
N ASP A 258 -12.46 8.10 31.58
CA ASP A 258 -13.92 8.18 31.72
C ASP A 258 -14.66 7.06 30.96
N ALA A 259 -15.65 6.45 31.62
CA ALA A 259 -16.43 5.33 31.10
C ALA A 259 -17.26 5.64 29.83
N ASP A 260 -17.47 6.92 29.51
CA ASP A 260 -18.20 7.37 28.31
C ASP A 260 -17.29 7.44 27.07
N GLY A 261 -15.96 7.50 27.26
CA GLY A 261 -14.95 7.41 26.20
C GLY A 261 -14.83 5.99 25.63
N LEU A 262 -14.90 4.97 26.48
CA LEU A 262 -14.71 3.57 26.09
C LEU A 262 -15.78 3.05 25.10
N LYS A 263 -17.03 3.52 25.23
CA LYS A 263 -18.12 3.18 24.28
C LYS A 263 -17.93 3.83 22.91
N LYS A 264 -17.40 5.06 22.88
CA LYS A 264 -17.04 5.75 21.63
C LYS A 264 -15.84 5.07 20.97
N GLU A 265 -14.86 4.61 21.74
CA GLU A 265 -13.69 3.88 21.25
C GLU A 265 -14.04 2.48 20.72
N ILE A 266 -14.93 1.73 21.38
CA ILE A 266 -15.39 0.42 20.86
C ILE A 266 -16.15 0.57 19.54
N GLY A 267 -17.01 1.60 19.42
CA GLY A 267 -17.68 1.94 18.16
C GLY A 267 -16.69 2.41 17.07
N PHE A 268 -15.64 3.13 17.46
CA PHE A 268 -14.53 3.51 16.58
C PHE A 268 -13.76 2.29 16.09
N VAL A 269 -13.36 1.39 16.97
CA VAL A 269 -12.61 0.16 16.65
C VAL A 269 -13.41 -0.74 15.70
N GLN A 270 -14.72 -0.90 15.93
CA GLN A 270 -15.57 -1.73 15.07
C GLN A 270 -15.80 -1.10 13.68
N ARG A 271 -15.83 0.23 13.59
CA ARG A 271 -15.88 0.97 12.32
C ARG A 271 -14.55 0.90 11.57
N TYR A 272 -13.42 1.05 12.28
CA TYR A 272 -12.09 0.83 11.73
C TYR A 272 -11.93 -0.59 11.21
N GLN A 273 -12.39 -1.60 11.94
CA GLN A 273 -12.25 -3.00 11.52
C GLN A 273 -13.04 -3.33 10.24
N ARG A 274 -14.21 -2.71 10.05
CA ARG A 274 -14.95 -2.78 8.78
C ARG A 274 -14.26 -2.01 7.65
N SER A 275 -13.76 -0.81 7.91
CA SER A 275 -12.98 -0.06 6.92
C SER A 275 -11.68 -0.77 6.56
N THR A 276 -11.03 -1.43 7.51
CA THR A 276 -9.80 -2.21 7.28
C THR A 276 -10.09 -3.43 6.41
N SER A 277 -11.21 -4.12 6.64
CA SER A 277 -11.64 -5.25 5.79
C SER A 277 -11.98 -4.83 4.36
N VAL A 278 -12.54 -3.63 4.16
CA VAL A 278 -12.81 -3.09 2.80
C VAL A 278 -11.49 -2.73 2.12
N VAL A 279 -10.60 -2.03 2.81
CA VAL A 279 -9.27 -1.67 2.31
C VAL A 279 -8.43 -2.92 2.02
N GLU A 280 -8.54 -3.98 2.83
CA GLU A 280 -7.86 -5.25 2.59
C GLU A 280 -8.37 -5.97 1.32
N LYS A 281 -9.66 -5.85 1.01
CA LYS A 281 -10.22 -6.39 -0.24
C LYS A 281 -9.76 -5.58 -1.45
N GLU A 282 -9.83 -4.25 -1.38
CA GLU A 282 -9.33 -3.36 -2.43
C GLU A 282 -7.82 -3.57 -2.68
N LEU A 283 -7.04 -3.83 -1.62
CA LEU A 283 -5.62 -4.12 -1.71
C LEU A 283 -5.34 -5.51 -2.28
N MET A 284 -6.25 -6.47 -2.11
CA MET A 284 -6.16 -7.79 -2.76
C MET A 284 -6.49 -7.68 -4.26
N GLU A 285 -7.50 -6.88 -4.62
CA GLU A 285 -7.87 -6.61 -6.02
C GLU A 285 -6.73 -5.87 -6.76
N LEU A 286 -6.16 -4.81 -6.17
CA LEU A 286 -5.02 -4.10 -6.75
C LEU A 286 -3.79 -4.99 -6.95
N LYS A 287 -3.53 -5.92 -6.02
CA LYS A 287 -2.41 -6.87 -6.16
C LYS A 287 -2.62 -7.85 -7.32
N GLU A 288 -3.86 -8.22 -7.59
CA GLU A 288 -4.19 -9.08 -8.71
C GLU A 288 -4.08 -8.32 -10.04
N GLU A 289 -4.52 -7.05 -10.06
CA GLU A 289 -4.31 -6.16 -11.21
C GLU A 289 -2.82 -5.92 -11.50
N ASP A 290 -2.00 -5.65 -10.47
CA ASP A 290 -0.54 -5.51 -10.61
C ASP A 290 0.11 -6.78 -11.16
N ARG A 291 -0.34 -7.97 -10.71
CA ARG A 291 0.13 -9.26 -11.24
C ARG A 291 -0.20 -9.43 -12.72
N LEU A 292 -1.44 -9.13 -13.11
CA LEU A 292 -1.86 -9.20 -14.51
C LEU A 292 -1.09 -8.20 -15.38
N LEU A 293 -0.77 -7.02 -14.83
CA LEU A 293 0.06 -6.03 -15.52
C LEU A 293 1.51 -6.51 -15.69
N ASP A 294 2.11 -7.10 -14.65
CA ASP A 294 3.46 -7.67 -14.69
C ASP A 294 3.56 -8.82 -15.71
N ASP A 295 2.56 -9.70 -15.74
CA ASP A 295 2.50 -10.79 -16.73
C ASP A 295 2.37 -10.25 -18.15
N SER A 296 1.53 -9.22 -18.35
CA SER A 296 1.38 -8.54 -19.64
C SER A 296 2.68 -7.85 -20.09
N LEU A 297 3.38 -7.17 -19.17
CA LEU A 297 4.68 -6.54 -19.45
C LEU A 297 5.74 -7.58 -19.81
N LYS A 298 5.75 -8.72 -19.12
CA LYS A 298 6.68 -9.82 -19.42
C LYS A 298 6.46 -10.38 -20.82
N ILE A 299 5.20 -10.65 -21.20
CA ILE A 299 4.85 -11.10 -22.56
C ILE A 299 5.27 -10.07 -23.60
N LEU A 300 5.05 -8.77 -23.33
CA LEU A 300 5.43 -7.70 -24.25
C LEU A 300 6.94 -7.63 -24.43
N GLN A 301 7.70 -7.86 -23.36
CA GLN A 301 9.15 -7.83 -23.36
C GLN A 301 9.75 -9.03 -24.10
N GLU A 302 9.22 -10.24 -23.87
CA GLU A 302 9.57 -11.45 -24.64
C GLU A 302 9.29 -11.25 -26.13
N ARG A 303 8.15 -10.64 -26.49
CA ARG A 303 7.82 -10.32 -27.88
C ARG A 303 8.79 -9.32 -28.51
N LYS A 304 9.19 -8.29 -27.76
CA LYS A 304 10.17 -7.30 -28.21
C LYS A 304 11.55 -7.94 -28.45
N GLU A 305 11.98 -8.83 -27.56
CA GLU A 305 13.25 -9.55 -27.68
C GLU A 305 13.25 -10.49 -28.89
N ALA A 306 12.16 -11.22 -29.14
CA ALA A 306 12.00 -12.04 -30.34
C ALA A 306 12.07 -11.21 -31.63
N GLN A 307 11.41 -10.05 -31.67
CA GLN A 307 11.48 -9.15 -32.82
C GLN A 307 12.88 -8.57 -33.05
N LEU A 308 13.62 -8.25 -31.98
CA LEU A 308 15.02 -7.81 -32.09
C LEU A 308 15.91 -8.91 -32.67
N GLN A 309 15.74 -10.15 -32.23
CA GLN A 309 16.48 -11.30 -32.78
C GLN A 309 16.17 -11.50 -34.27
N GLU A 310 14.89 -11.44 -34.68
CA GLU A 310 14.52 -11.51 -36.10
C GLU A 310 15.14 -10.37 -36.93
N MET A 311 15.18 -9.14 -36.39
CA MET A 311 15.82 -8.02 -37.07
C MET A 311 17.34 -8.20 -37.20
N ASP A 312 18.00 -8.71 -36.16
CA ASP A 312 19.44 -8.98 -36.19
C ASP A 312 19.78 -10.08 -37.20
N GLU A 313 19.01 -11.17 -37.25
CA GLU A 313 19.17 -12.23 -38.26
C GLU A 313 18.98 -11.73 -39.70
N ILE A 314 17.99 -10.84 -39.92
CA ILE A 314 17.76 -10.23 -41.23
C ILE A 314 18.94 -9.32 -41.59
N ASN A 315 19.44 -8.53 -40.64
CA ASN A 315 20.59 -7.64 -40.87
C ASN A 315 21.87 -8.43 -41.20
N GLU A 316 22.12 -9.55 -40.52
CA GLU A 316 23.24 -10.44 -40.84
C GLU A 316 23.11 -11.01 -42.25
N ARG A 317 21.93 -11.50 -42.64
CA ARG A 317 21.68 -11.96 -44.01
C ARG A 317 21.87 -10.87 -45.06
N ILE A 318 21.42 -9.64 -44.79
CA ILE A 318 21.62 -8.50 -45.69
C ILE A 318 23.12 -8.23 -45.84
N ALA A 319 23.89 -8.23 -44.75
CA ALA A 319 25.34 -8.03 -44.79
C ALA A 319 26.06 -9.14 -45.59
N GLU A 320 25.63 -10.40 -45.43
CA GLU A 320 26.14 -11.52 -46.24
C GLU A 320 25.84 -11.31 -47.74
N PHE A 321 24.62 -10.90 -48.09
CA PHE A 321 24.25 -10.60 -49.47
C PHE A 321 25.04 -9.41 -50.05
N GLU A 322 25.25 -8.35 -49.28
CA GLU A 322 26.05 -7.20 -49.69
C GLU A 322 27.52 -7.58 -49.96
N GLN A 323 28.11 -8.43 -49.12
CA GLN A 323 29.46 -8.96 -49.35
C GLN A 323 29.51 -9.81 -50.62
N LEU A 324 28.50 -10.63 -50.87
CA LEU A 324 28.42 -11.49 -52.05
C LEU A 324 28.23 -10.67 -53.34
N VAL A 325 27.43 -9.62 -53.29
CA VAL A 325 27.24 -8.65 -54.38
C VAL A 325 28.54 -7.92 -54.69
N ASN A 326 29.26 -7.42 -53.67
CA ASN A 326 30.53 -6.72 -53.83
C ASN A 326 31.65 -7.61 -54.39
N ASN A 327 31.60 -8.92 -54.12
CA ASN A 327 32.56 -9.90 -54.63
C ASN A 327 32.23 -10.41 -56.04
N SER A 328 31.04 -10.08 -56.57
CA SER A 328 30.56 -10.52 -57.88
C SER A 328 30.67 -9.40 -58.93
N GLY A 329 30.87 -9.77 -60.20
CA GLY A 329 30.97 -8.79 -61.29
C GLY A 329 29.64 -8.10 -61.58
N VAL A 330 29.66 -6.78 -61.84
CA VAL A 330 28.45 -5.96 -62.07
C VAL A 330 27.52 -6.55 -63.16
N GLU A 331 28.09 -7.13 -64.23
CA GLU A 331 27.31 -7.80 -65.29
C GLU A 331 26.54 -9.04 -64.81
N THR A 332 27.10 -9.80 -63.86
CA THR A 332 26.41 -10.97 -63.29
C THR A 332 25.25 -10.57 -62.39
N VAL A 333 25.40 -9.47 -61.65
CA VAL A 333 24.35 -8.92 -60.78
C VAL A 333 23.19 -8.37 -61.63
N GLU A 334 23.47 -7.64 -62.71
CA GLU A 334 22.42 -7.13 -63.60
C GLU A 334 21.63 -8.25 -64.28
N ARG A 335 22.31 -9.33 -64.69
CA ARG A 335 21.65 -10.52 -65.26
C ARG A 335 20.77 -11.25 -64.25
N LEU A 336 21.22 -11.35 -63.00
CA LEU A 336 20.43 -11.95 -61.91
C LEU A 336 19.20 -11.10 -61.58
N LYS A 337 19.32 -9.76 -61.54
CA LYS A 337 18.17 -8.86 -61.37
C LYS A 337 17.13 -9.03 -62.47
N HIS A 338 17.57 -9.12 -63.73
CA HIS A 338 16.67 -9.37 -64.86
C HIS A 338 15.95 -10.71 -64.71
N LEU A 339 16.68 -11.78 -64.35
CA LEU A 339 16.09 -13.10 -64.10
C LEU A 339 15.08 -13.10 -62.95
N LEU A 340 15.32 -12.29 -61.91
CA LEU A 340 14.42 -12.16 -60.75
C LEU A 340 13.11 -11.48 -61.14
N VAL A 341 13.17 -10.44 -61.98
CA VAL A 341 11.98 -9.79 -62.54
C VAL A 341 11.20 -10.77 -63.41
N GLU A 342 11.86 -11.52 -64.29
CA GLU A 342 11.20 -12.56 -65.09
C GLU A 342 10.58 -13.65 -64.22
N HIS A 343 11.26 -14.07 -63.16
CA HIS A 343 10.74 -15.05 -62.19
C HIS A 343 9.49 -14.52 -61.46
N ASP A 344 9.51 -13.27 -61.00
CA ASP A 344 8.36 -12.66 -60.32
C ASP A 344 7.16 -12.49 -61.27
N GLU A 345 7.41 -12.18 -62.54
CA GLU A 345 6.37 -12.17 -63.57
C GLU A 345 5.79 -13.56 -63.83
N ILE A 346 6.64 -14.59 -63.90
CA ILE A 346 6.21 -15.99 -64.03
C ILE A 346 5.40 -16.41 -62.80
N TYR A 347 5.84 -16.04 -61.60
CA TYR A 347 5.16 -16.37 -60.35
C TYR A 347 3.78 -15.70 -60.27
N LYS A 348 3.66 -14.44 -60.70
CA LYS A 348 2.36 -13.77 -60.83
C LYS A 348 1.46 -14.49 -61.82
N ARG A 349 1.97 -14.84 -63.01
CA ARG A 349 1.22 -15.62 -64.02
C ARG A 349 0.79 -16.98 -63.45
N GLU A 350 1.62 -17.64 -62.66
CA GLU A 350 1.28 -18.91 -61.99
C GLU A 350 0.21 -18.71 -60.90
N MET A 351 0.30 -17.65 -60.09
CA MET A 351 -0.73 -17.31 -59.10
C MET A 351 -2.08 -17.04 -59.75
N ASP A 352 -2.09 -16.23 -60.82
CA ASP A 352 -3.29 -15.88 -61.57
C ASP A 352 -3.87 -17.12 -62.27
N PHE A 353 -3.02 -17.95 -62.86
CA PHE A 353 -3.42 -19.23 -63.43
C PHE A 353 -4.01 -20.18 -62.38
N LYS A 354 -3.37 -20.33 -61.21
CA LYS A 354 -3.91 -21.12 -60.08
C LYS A 354 -5.24 -20.55 -59.59
N ALA A 355 -5.40 -19.23 -59.57
CA ALA A 355 -6.68 -18.59 -59.23
C ALA A 355 -7.76 -18.93 -60.26
N ASN A 356 -7.41 -18.90 -61.54
CA ASN A 356 -8.32 -19.27 -62.63
C ASN A 356 -8.70 -20.75 -62.57
N CYS A 357 -7.74 -21.66 -62.37
CA CYS A 357 -8.02 -23.09 -62.18
C CYS A 357 -8.89 -23.35 -60.94
N ARG A 358 -8.72 -22.60 -59.84
CA ARG A 358 -9.60 -22.70 -58.66
C ARG A 358 -11.03 -22.23 -58.95
N ASN A 359 -11.21 -21.32 -59.89
CA ASN A 359 -12.54 -20.87 -60.32
C ASN A 359 -13.18 -21.93 -61.22
N GLU A 360 -12.44 -22.43 -62.22
CA GLU A 360 -12.90 -23.53 -63.09
C GLU A 360 -13.21 -24.80 -62.30
N LEU A 361 -12.40 -25.15 -61.29
CA LEU A 361 -12.67 -26.26 -60.38
C LEU A 361 -13.99 -26.05 -59.61
N ARG A 362 -14.25 -24.83 -59.14
CA ARG A 362 -15.52 -24.51 -58.45
C ARG A 362 -16.72 -24.62 -59.39
N GLU A 363 -16.57 -24.21 -60.65
CA GLU A 363 -17.62 -24.38 -61.67
C GLU A 363 -17.87 -25.87 -61.96
N LEU A 364 -16.80 -26.66 -62.12
CA LEU A 364 -16.89 -28.11 -62.30
C LEU A 364 -17.44 -28.82 -61.06
N ASP A 365 -17.14 -28.35 -59.84
CA ASP A 365 -17.73 -28.87 -58.60
C ASP A 365 -19.23 -28.60 -58.52
N VAL A 366 -19.69 -27.43 -58.97
CA VAL A 366 -21.13 -27.13 -59.10
C VAL A 366 -21.79 -28.06 -60.12
N VAL A 367 -21.12 -28.36 -61.23
CA VAL A 367 -21.58 -29.34 -62.23
C VAL A 367 -21.56 -30.76 -61.66
N LEU A 368 -20.52 -31.15 -60.92
CA LEU A 368 -20.43 -32.44 -60.23
C LEU A 368 -21.47 -32.59 -59.13
N GLN A 369 -21.81 -31.53 -58.40
CA GLN A 369 -22.91 -31.56 -57.43
C GLN A 369 -24.26 -31.79 -58.11
N ARG A 370 -24.48 -31.21 -59.30
CA ARG A 370 -25.66 -31.48 -60.13
C ARG A 370 -25.66 -32.90 -60.72
N LEU A 371 -24.50 -33.50 -60.94
CA LEU A 371 -24.37 -34.89 -61.41
C LEU A 371 -24.40 -35.91 -60.25
N LYS A 372 -23.98 -35.52 -59.04
CA LYS A 372 -24.05 -36.34 -57.80
C LYS A 372 -25.48 -36.57 -57.34
N THR A 373 -26.43 -35.67 -57.67
CA THR A 373 -27.86 -35.96 -57.49
C THR A 373 -28.35 -37.06 -58.42
N ASP A 374 -27.61 -37.39 -59.48
CA ASP A 374 -28.02 -38.29 -60.56
C ASP A 374 -27.18 -39.59 -60.70
N GLY A 375 -26.38 -40.04 -59.72
CA GLY A 375 -25.74 -41.37 -59.91
C GLY A 375 -24.93 -42.07 -58.80
N SER A 376 -25.32 -43.34 -58.58
CA SER A 376 -24.57 -44.59 -58.25
C SER A 376 -24.13 -44.90 -56.80
N ASP A 377 -24.74 -45.95 -56.22
CA ASP A 377 -24.67 -46.40 -54.82
C ASP A 377 -23.47 -47.29 -54.43
N SER A 378 -22.57 -47.66 -55.35
CA SER A 378 -21.49 -48.62 -55.02
C SER A 378 -20.32 -48.03 -54.21
N VAL A 379 -20.06 -46.73 -54.30
CA VAL A 379 -18.91 -46.07 -53.62
C VAL A 379 -19.29 -45.57 -52.21
N ARG A 380 -20.59 -45.40 -51.94
CA ARG A 380 -21.10 -44.95 -50.63
C ARG A 380 -20.87 -45.98 -49.52
N ASN A 381 -20.97 -47.28 -49.81
CA ASN A 381 -20.96 -48.31 -48.78
C ASN A 381 -19.60 -48.49 -48.09
N ALA A 382 -18.49 -48.43 -48.85
CA ALA A 382 -17.15 -48.54 -48.26
C ALA A 382 -16.75 -47.30 -47.42
N SER A 383 -17.23 -46.12 -47.79
CA SER A 383 -17.02 -44.89 -47.00
C SER A 383 -17.80 -44.92 -45.69
N LEU A 384 -19.03 -45.46 -45.72
CA LEU A 384 -19.88 -45.59 -44.53
C LEU A 384 -19.28 -46.55 -43.49
N GLU A 385 -18.64 -47.64 -43.91
CA GLU A 385 -17.96 -48.58 -43.00
C GLU A 385 -16.75 -47.94 -42.31
N ALA A 386 -15.91 -47.19 -43.05
CA ALA A 386 -14.78 -46.45 -42.47
C ALA A 386 -15.24 -45.38 -41.47
N ASP A 387 -16.34 -44.68 -41.77
CA ASP A 387 -16.95 -43.70 -40.87
C ASP A 387 -17.50 -44.36 -39.59
N GLN A 388 -18.12 -45.55 -39.69
CA GLN A 388 -18.58 -46.31 -38.53
C GLN A 388 -17.41 -46.75 -37.64
N HIS A 389 -16.30 -47.21 -38.22
CA HIS A 389 -15.09 -47.53 -37.46
C HIS A 389 -14.52 -46.30 -36.75
N LEU A 390 -14.47 -45.15 -37.43
CA LEU A 390 -14.01 -43.90 -36.82
C LEU A 390 -14.91 -43.45 -35.67
N ILE A 391 -16.23 -43.61 -35.80
CA ILE A 391 -17.20 -43.30 -34.73
C ILE A 391 -16.97 -44.22 -33.53
N ASN A 392 -16.78 -45.53 -33.75
CA ASN A 392 -16.53 -46.49 -32.68
C ASN A 392 -15.23 -46.17 -31.92
N VAL A 393 -14.14 -45.87 -32.63
CA VAL A 393 -12.87 -45.46 -32.00
C VAL A 393 -13.04 -44.15 -31.21
N ARG A 394 -13.82 -43.19 -31.71
CA ARG A 394 -14.13 -41.96 -30.99
C ARG A 394 -14.93 -42.22 -29.71
N LEU A 395 -15.86 -43.17 -29.73
CA LEU A 395 -16.62 -43.57 -28.55
C LEU A 395 -15.72 -44.23 -27.51
N GLU A 396 -14.84 -45.13 -27.91
CA GLU A 396 -13.86 -45.77 -27.01
C GLU A 396 -12.91 -44.73 -26.39
N LEU A 397 -12.43 -43.77 -27.17
CA LEU A 397 -11.62 -42.66 -26.65
C LEU A 397 -12.40 -41.77 -25.69
N ALA A 398 -13.68 -41.52 -25.95
CA ALA A 398 -14.53 -40.74 -25.05
C ALA A 398 -14.74 -41.46 -23.72
N ASP A 399 -14.92 -42.78 -23.74
CA ASP A 399 -15.07 -43.58 -22.53
C ASP A 399 -13.75 -43.68 -21.74
N LEU A 400 -12.61 -43.83 -22.42
CA LEU A 400 -11.30 -43.77 -21.77
C LEU A 400 -11.04 -42.40 -21.14
N ASN A 401 -11.37 -41.31 -21.83
CA ASN A 401 -11.25 -39.95 -21.29
C ASN A 401 -12.17 -39.73 -20.07
N ARG A 402 -13.39 -40.28 -20.07
CA ARG A 402 -14.27 -40.26 -18.89
C ARG A 402 -13.66 -41.01 -17.71
N GLN A 403 -13.05 -42.16 -17.95
CA GLN A 403 -12.37 -42.94 -16.91
C GLN A 403 -11.15 -42.20 -16.35
N ILE A 404 -10.32 -41.59 -17.20
CA ILE A 404 -9.17 -40.76 -16.80
C ILE A 404 -9.67 -39.58 -15.94
N ALA A 405 -10.72 -38.88 -16.37
CA ALA A 405 -11.28 -37.77 -15.60
C ALA A 405 -11.85 -38.24 -14.24
N ALA A 406 -12.45 -39.43 -14.17
CA ALA A 406 -12.91 -40.00 -12.91
C ALA A 406 -11.74 -40.32 -11.97
N GLN A 407 -10.66 -40.90 -12.49
CA GLN A 407 -9.44 -41.18 -11.71
C GLN A 407 -8.74 -39.90 -11.23
N GLN A 408 -8.65 -38.87 -12.09
CA GLN A 408 -8.11 -37.56 -11.71
C GLN A 408 -8.88 -36.94 -10.56
N ARG A 409 -10.23 -36.94 -10.62
CA ARG A 409 -11.05 -36.46 -9.48
C ARG A 409 -10.81 -37.26 -8.20
N MET A 410 -10.56 -38.57 -8.30
CA MET A 410 -10.21 -39.37 -7.11
C MET A 410 -8.84 -39.00 -6.55
N LEU A 411 -7.88 -38.63 -7.39
CA LEU A 411 -6.56 -38.15 -6.96
C LEU A 411 -6.64 -36.74 -6.36
N ASP A 412 -7.42 -35.85 -6.95
CA ASP A 412 -7.63 -34.49 -6.43
C ASP A 412 -8.35 -34.48 -5.08
N ASN A 413 -9.13 -35.52 -4.78
CA ASN A 413 -9.76 -35.70 -3.46
C ASN A 413 -8.76 -36.03 -2.35
N VAL A 414 -7.51 -36.37 -2.67
CA VAL A 414 -6.44 -36.59 -1.70
C VAL A 414 -5.61 -35.32 -1.62
N PRO A 415 -5.69 -34.54 -0.53
CA PRO A 415 -4.96 -33.29 -0.44
C PRO A 415 -3.46 -33.52 -0.57
N ALA A 416 -2.81 -32.70 -1.39
CA ALA A 416 -1.36 -32.78 -1.55
C ALA A 416 -0.65 -32.41 -0.23
N GLN A 417 0.59 -32.85 -0.04
CA GLN A 417 1.38 -32.53 1.16
C GLN A 417 1.49 -31.02 1.42
N ILE A 418 1.51 -30.22 0.35
CA ILE A 418 1.51 -28.76 0.40
C ILE A 418 0.18 -28.25 0.96
N GLU A 419 -0.95 -28.77 0.50
CA GLU A 419 -2.29 -28.39 0.97
C GLU A 419 -2.48 -28.76 2.44
N ILE A 420 -2.03 -29.95 2.85
CA ILE A 420 -2.02 -30.37 4.25
C ILE A 420 -1.22 -29.39 5.10
N SER A 421 -0.03 -28.98 4.65
CA SER A 421 0.78 -27.98 5.35
C SER A 421 0.08 -26.62 5.43
N GLN A 422 -0.62 -26.19 4.39
CA GLN A 422 -1.41 -24.96 4.43
C GLN A 422 -2.58 -25.07 5.42
N TYR A 423 -3.29 -26.19 5.45
CA TYR A 423 -4.35 -26.42 6.43
C TYR A 423 -3.82 -26.42 7.86
N GLN A 424 -2.67 -27.06 8.12
CA GLN A 424 -2.04 -27.04 9.44
C GLN A 424 -1.70 -25.61 9.87
N ARG A 425 -1.10 -24.81 8.98
CA ARG A 425 -0.79 -23.41 9.27
C ARG A 425 -2.06 -22.59 9.52
N ARG A 426 -3.10 -22.79 8.69
CA ARG A 426 -4.39 -22.13 8.84
C ARG A 426 -5.08 -22.49 10.15
N ILE A 427 -5.00 -23.75 10.57
CA ILE A 427 -5.55 -24.21 11.84
C ILE A 427 -4.86 -23.50 13.01
N ILE A 428 -3.53 -23.42 13.00
CA ILE A 428 -2.76 -22.70 14.04
C ILE A 428 -3.14 -21.22 14.09
N GLU A 429 -3.27 -20.57 12.93
CA GLU A 429 -3.73 -19.19 12.85
C GLU A 429 -5.12 -19.00 13.45
N LEU A 430 -6.06 -19.89 13.11
CA LEU A 430 -7.43 -19.87 13.65
C LEU A 430 -7.44 -20.10 15.17
N TYR A 431 -6.62 -21.03 15.68
CA TYR A 431 -6.47 -21.23 17.13
C TYR A 431 -5.93 -19.98 17.82
N ASN A 432 -4.94 -19.31 17.23
CA ASN A 432 -4.40 -18.07 17.78
C ASN A 432 -5.45 -16.94 17.79
N GLN A 433 -6.24 -16.82 16.73
CA GLN A 433 -7.34 -15.86 16.68
C GLN A 433 -8.41 -16.16 17.74
N MET A 434 -8.80 -17.43 17.87
CA MET A 434 -9.76 -17.87 18.90
C MET A 434 -9.23 -17.61 20.30
N ALA A 435 -7.95 -17.90 20.57
CA ALA A 435 -7.31 -17.63 21.85
C ALA A 435 -7.26 -16.13 22.17
N SER A 436 -6.93 -15.27 21.19
CA SER A 436 -6.97 -13.81 21.35
C SER A 436 -8.37 -13.33 21.69
N LYS A 437 -9.39 -13.77 20.94
CA LYS A 437 -10.79 -13.38 21.19
C LYS A 437 -11.30 -13.88 22.53
N HIS A 438 -10.93 -15.10 22.92
CA HIS A 438 -11.24 -15.64 24.24
C HIS A 438 -10.61 -14.79 25.35
N ARG A 439 -9.36 -14.35 25.19
CA ARG A 439 -8.68 -13.46 26.14
C ARG A 439 -9.38 -12.11 26.25
N GLU A 440 -9.75 -11.47 25.14
CA GLU A 440 -10.52 -10.22 25.12
C GLU A 440 -11.86 -10.40 25.84
N THR A 441 -12.60 -11.47 25.51
CA THR A 441 -13.89 -11.77 26.13
C THR A 441 -13.75 -11.95 27.65
N LYS A 442 -12.73 -12.70 28.08
CA LYS A 442 -12.43 -12.88 29.51
C LYS A 442 -12.12 -11.55 30.20
N GLN A 443 -11.38 -10.64 29.56
CA GLN A 443 -11.10 -9.31 30.08
C GLN A 443 -12.38 -8.49 30.26
N PHE A 444 -13.29 -8.51 29.27
CA PHE A 444 -14.58 -7.82 29.38
C PHE A 444 -15.45 -8.37 30.52
N TYR A 445 -15.51 -9.70 30.68
CA TYR A 445 -16.25 -10.31 31.80
C TYR A 445 -15.66 -9.96 33.16
N ILE A 446 -14.32 -9.97 33.28
CA ILE A 446 -13.65 -9.57 34.53
C ILE A 446 -13.96 -8.10 34.82
N LEU A 447 -13.80 -7.21 33.84
CA LEU A 447 -14.12 -5.78 34.01
C LEU A 447 -15.57 -5.58 34.43
N HIS A 448 -16.50 -6.23 33.74
CA HIS A 448 -17.92 -6.17 34.08
C HIS A 448 -18.18 -6.60 35.53
N ASN A 449 -17.64 -7.74 35.94
CA ASN A 449 -17.80 -8.23 37.31
C ASN A 449 -17.20 -7.26 38.33
N THR A 450 -16.02 -6.69 38.07
CA THR A 450 -15.41 -5.69 38.97
C THR A 450 -16.26 -4.42 39.07
N LEU A 451 -16.82 -3.93 37.98
CA LEU A 451 -17.70 -2.75 37.98
C LEU A 451 -19.01 -3.03 38.70
N VAL A 452 -19.57 -4.23 38.55
CA VAL A 452 -20.75 -4.67 39.29
C VAL A 452 -20.45 -4.70 40.79
N ASP A 453 -19.32 -5.27 41.19
CA ASP A 453 -18.89 -5.30 42.58
C ASP A 453 -18.74 -3.88 43.14
N ILE A 454 -18.01 -2.99 42.45
CA ILE A 454 -17.86 -1.57 42.84
C ILE A 454 -19.22 -0.90 42.97
N LYS A 455 -20.12 -1.08 42.00
CA LYS A 455 -21.47 -0.52 42.05
C LYS A 455 -22.24 -1.05 43.27
N THR A 456 -22.11 -2.33 43.60
CA THR A 456 -22.78 -2.89 44.79
C THR A 456 -22.20 -2.35 46.09
N PHE A 457 -20.90 -2.06 46.15
CA PHE A 457 -20.26 -1.42 47.30
C PHE A 457 -20.70 0.05 47.44
N MET A 458 -20.64 0.82 46.36
CA MET A 458 -21.14 2.21 46.34
C MET A 458 -22.61 2.28 46.74
N LYS A 459 -23.44 1.34 46.27
CA LYS A 459 -24.85 1.28 46.68
C LYS A 459 -24.99 1.01 48.18
N LYS A 460 -24.21 0.08 48.75
CA LYS A 460 -24.20 -0.15 50.20
C LYS A 460 -23.74 1.08 50.97
N GLU A 461 -22.75 1.83 50.47
CA GLU A 461 -22.31 3.08 51.08
C GLU A 461 -23.41 4.14 51.09
N VAL A 462 -24.10 4.32 49.96
CA VAL A 462 -25.25 5.23 49.87
C VAL A 462 -26.37 4.77 50.82
N ASP A 463 -26.69 3.48 50.87
CA ASP A 463 -27.69 2.94 51.79
C ASP A 463 -27.27 3.17 53.26
N MET A 464 -25.98 3.00 53.59
CA MET A 464 -25.47 3.30 54.94
C MET A 464 -25.55 4.79 55.28
N LEU A 465 -25.22 5.68 54.33
CA LEU A 465 -25.30 7.12 54.51
C LEU A 465 -26.75 7.59 54.68
N ASN A 466 -27.68 7.06 53.88
CA ASN A 466 -29.11 7.34 54.02
C ASN A 466 -29.63 6.88 55.40
N ASN A 467 -29.21 5.69 55.87
CA ASN A 467 -29.57 5.22 57.22
C ASN A 467 -29.02 6.15 58.33
N ILE A 468 -27.86 6.78 58.12
CA ILE A 468 -27.30 7.74 59.09
C ILE A 468 -28.08 9.06 59.05
N ASP A 469 -28.41 9.55 57.86
CA ASP A 469 -29.20 10.77 57.64
C ASP A 469 -30.61 10.65 58.24
N ASP A 470 -31.29 9.52 58.00
CA ASP A 470 -32.62 9.23 58.55
C ASP A 470 -32.66 9.22 60.10
N ILE A 471 -31.55 8.86 60.75
CA ILE A 471 -31.44 8.81 62.21
C ILE A 471 -30.96 10.15 62.79
N GLN A 472 -30.45 11.06 61.95
CA GLN A 472 -29.86 12.32 62.40
C GLN A 472 -30.85 13.21 63.15
N ASP A 473 -32.11 13.28 62.72
CA ASP A 473 -33.17 14.05 63.37
C ASP A 473 -33.50 13.57 64.79
N LEU A 474 -33.34 12.25 65.05
CA LEU A 474 -33.59 11.62 66.35
C LEU A 474 -32.48 11.88 67.37
N THR A 475 -31.31 12.32 66.93
CA THR A 475 -30.11 12.62 67.74
C THR A 475 -30.31 13.82 68.68
N SER A 476 -31.35 14.63 68.44
CA SER A 476 -31.77 15.75 69.28
C SER A 476 -32.28 15.30 70.66
N LYS A 477 -32.72 14.04 70.82
CA LYS A 477 -33.21 13.47 72.09
C LYS A 477 -32.09 12.79 72.86
N GLN A 478 -31.88 13.21 74.11
CA GLN A 478 -30.77 12.73 74.96
C GLN A 478 -30.79 11.21 75.23
N SER A 479 -31.97 10.57 75.24
CA SER A 479 -32.10 9.11 75.44
C SER A 479 -31.73 8.27 74.21
N TYR A 480 -31.71 8.86 73.01
CA TYR A 480 -31.44 8.16 71.75
C TYR A 480 -29.97 8.24 71.32
N LYS A 481 -29.18 9.11 71.95
CA LYS A 481 -27.74 9.29 71.65
C LYS A 481 -26.92 8.02 71.90
N ASP A 482 -27.15 7.34 73.02
CA ASP A 482 -26.42 6.12 73.36
C ASP A 482 -26.75 4.97 72.38
N SER A 483 -28.01 4.85 71.99
CA SER A 483 -28.47 3.88 70.98
C SER A 483 -27.91 4.18 69.58
N PHE A 484 -27.81 5.46 69.21
CA PHE A 484 -27.19 5.89 67.95
C PHE A 484 -25.69 5.56 67.90
N VAL A 485 -24.95 5.81 68.99
CA VAL A 485 -23.53 5.45 69.08
C VAL A 485 -23.34 3.94 68.96
N GLU A 486 -24.21 3.13 69.57
CA GLU A 486 -24.16 1.67 69.44
C GLU A 486 -24.42 1.21 67.98
N ASN A 487 -25.34 1.88 67.27
CA ASN A 487 -25.62 1.59 65.87
C ASN A 487 -24.45 1.99 64.95
N LEU A 488 -23.81 3.14 65.17
CA LEU A 488 -22.60 3.53 64.45
C LEU A 488 -21.44 2.56 64.71
N GLN A 489 -21.26 2.10 65.95
CA GLN A 489 -20.26 1.08 66.28
C GLN A 489 -20.56 -0.25 65.59
N LYS A 490 -21.83 -0.64 65.43
CA LYS A 490 -22.22 -1.83 64.67
C LYS A 490 -21.92 -1.69 63.18
N ILE A 491 -22.18 -0.52 62.59
CA ILE A 491 -21.84 -0.22 61.19
C ILE A 491 -20.32 -0.31 60.99
N LEU A 492 -19.55 0.31 61.89
CA LEU A 492 -18.09 0.32 61.81
C LEU A 492 -17.49 -1.09 61.91
N LYS A 493 -17.97 -1.91 62.85
CA LYS A 493 -17.61 -3.34 62.94
C LYS A 493 -18.01 -4.13 61.69
N GLY A 494 -19.13 -3.79 61.06
CA GLY A 494 -19.57 -4.38 59.80
C GLY A 494 -18.64 -4.05 58.63
N VAL A 495 -18.15 -2.81 58.57
CA VAL A 495 -17.16 -2.35 57.60
C VAL A 495 -15.82 -3.05 57.82
N ASP A 496 -15.33 -3.15 59.05
CA ASP A 496 -14.08 -3.86 59.37
C ASP A 496 -14.15 -5.34 58.97
N ALA A 497 -15.26 -6.02 59.28
CA ALA A 497 -15.46 -7.41 58.91
C ALA A 497 -15.58 -7.61 57.37
N ALA A 498 -16.08 -6.61 56.64
CA ALA A 498 -16.11 -6.64 55.19
C ALA A 498 -14.71 -6.44 54.60
N LEU A 499 -13.91 -5.54 55.19
CA LEU A 499 -12.53 -5.27 54.82
C LEU A 499 -11.65 -6.50 55.02
N ASP A 500 -11.79 -7.20 56.15
CA ASP A 500 -11.07 -8.46 56.41
C ASP A 500 -11.40 -9.55 55.38
N LYS A 501 -12.68 -9.68 54.99
CA LYS A 501 -13.13 -10.62 53.95
C LYS A 501 -12.55 -10.29 52.56
N ILE A 502 -12.39 -9.01 52.25
CA ILE A 502 -11.79 -8.58 50.98
C ILE A 502 -10.28 -8.81 51.01
N SER A 503 -9.61 -8.46 52.10
CA SER A 503 -8.17 -8.67 52.30
C SER A 503 -7.78 -10.15 52.19
N THR A 504 -8.55 -11.03 52.83
CA THR A 504 -8.34 -12.49 52.74
C THR A 504 -8.49 -13.00 51.30
N LYS A 505 -9.56 -12.61 50.60
CA LYS A 505 -9.75 -12.95 49.18
C LYS A 505 -8.63 -12.41 48.28
N GLN A 506 -8.16 -11.19 48.55
CA GLN A 506 -7.04 -10.59 47.82
C GLN A 506 -5.77 -11.43 48.00
N ASN A 507 -5.45 -11.83 49.22
CA ASN A 507 -4.29 -12.67 49.52
C ASN A 507 -4.38 -14.04 48.85
N GLU A 508 -5.57 -14.66 48.84
CA GLU A 508 -5.79 -15.92 48.12
C GLU A 508 -5.59 -15.79 46.60
N LEU A 509 -6.11 -14.72 46.00
CA LEU A 509 -5.93 -14.46 44.57
C LEU A 509 -4.48 -14.15 44.22
N GLN A 510 -3.78 -13.41 45.08
CA GLN A 510 -2.36 -13.13 44.94
C GLN A 510 -1.54 -14.43 44.98
N ALA A 511 -1.80 -15.30 45.95
CA ALA A 511 -1.10 -16.59 46.05
C ALA A 511 -1.36 -17.48 44.82
N LYS A 512 -2.59 -17.47 44.27
CA LYS A 512 -2.90 -18.20 43.03
C LYS A 512 -2.16 -17.60 41.82
N ARG A 513 -2.10 -16.27 41.73
CA ARG A 513 -1.35 -15.56 40.68
C ARG A 513 0.13 -15.93 40.73
N ASP A 514 0.73 -15.92 41.91
CA ASP A 514 2.15 -16.19 42.08
C ASP A 514 2.49 -17.65 41.73
N LYS A 515 1.66 -18.61 42.14
CA LYS A 515 1.78 -20.01 41.71
C LYS A 515 1.71 -20.18 40.19
N LEU A 516 0.72 -19.57 39.54
CA LEU A 516 0.59 -19.63 38.08
C LEU A 516 1.77 -18.94 37.37
N TYR A 517 2.33 -17.89 37.97
CA TYR A 517 3.50 -17.22 37.44
C TYR A 517 4.75 -18.11 37.53
N GLU A 518 4.95 -18.82 38.64
CA GLU A 518 6.02 -19.81 38.79
C GLU A 518 5.89 -20.94 37.77
N GLU A 519 4.69 -21.51 37.60
CA GLU A 519 4.42 -22.52 36.57
C GLU A 519 4.70 -22.00 35.16
N TYR A 520 4.34 -20.75 34.87
CA TYR A 520 4.61 -20.11 33.59
C TYR A 520 6.13 -19.93 33.35
N GLN A 521 6.89 -19.48 34.36
CA GLN A 521 8.34 -19.37 34.24
C GLN A 521 9.00 -20.74 34.01
N TYR A 522 8.55 -21.77 34.71
CA TYR A 522 9.01 -23.14 34.52
C TYR A 522 8.76 -23.65 33.09
N LEU A 523 7.57 -23.40 32.54
CA LEU A 523 7.25 -23.77 31.15
C LEU A 523 8.10 -23.00 30.14
N LEU A 524 8.36 -21.71 30.36
CA LEU A 524 9.25 -20.91 29.52
C LEU A 524 10.69 -21.45 29.52
N GLU A 525 11.19 -21.88 30.66
CA GLU A 525 12.52 -22.47 30.75
C GLU A 525 12.59 -23.81 30.01
N LYS A 526 11.55 -24.64 30.11
CA LYS A 526 11.43 -25.88 29.35
C LYS A 526 11.36 -25.62 27.84
N GLU A 527 10.63 -24.58 27.41
CA GLU A 527 10.57 -24.17 26.01
C GLU A 527 11.95 -23.72 25.50
N ARG A 528 12.68 -22.90 26.27
CA ARG A 528 14.06 -22.50 25.94
C ARG A 528 14.99 -23.70 25.81
N LEU A 529 14.89 -24.65 26.75
CA LEU A 529 15.68 -25.87 26.70
C LEU A 529 15.35 -26.70 25.45
N TYR A 530 14.06 -26.83 25.11
CA TYR A 530 13.64 -27.51 23.89
C TYR A 530 14.26 -26.88 22.64
N TYR A 531 14.13 -25.56 22.45
CA TYR A 531 14.73 -24.90 21.29
C TYR A 531 16.25 -25.06 21.24
N LYS A 532 16.93 -24.97 22.38
CA LYS A 532 18.37 -25.23 22.45
C LYS A 532 18.69 -26.65 22.00
N THR A 533 17.99 -27.66 22.52
CA THR A 533 18.23 -29.07 22.13
C THR A 533 17.93 -29.33 20.65
N VAL A 534 16.93 -28.65 20.06
CA VAL A 534 16.64 -28.75 18.64
C VAL A 534 17.73 -28.09 17.79
N ASP A 535 18.27 -26.96 18.24
CA ASP A 535 19.40 -26.29 17.57
C ASP A 535 20.67 -27.15 17.64
N ASP A 536 21.01 -27.66 18.82
CA ASP A 536 22.12 -28.59 19.03
C ASP A 536 21.97 -29.83 18.14
N PHE A 537 20.76 -30.39 18.03
CA PHE A 537 20.47 -31.52 17.14
C PHE A 537 20.66 -31.17 15.66
N LYS A 538 20.19 -30.00 15.21
CA LYS A 538 20.39 -29.54 13.83
C LYS A 538 21.88 -29.37 13.50
N ASN A 539 22.64 -28.80 14.43
CA ASN A 539 24.08 -28.63 14.28
C ASN A 539 24.78 -30.00 14.15
N ALA A 540 24.42 -30.96 15.00
CA ALA A 540 24.94 -32.33 14.91
C ALA A 540 24.56 -33.03 13.58
N CYS A 541 23.34 -32.81 13.07
CA CYS A 541 22.93 -33.32 11.76
C CYS A 541 23.76 -32.70 10.62
N TYR A 542 24.02 -31.39 10.67
CA TYR A 542 24.85 -30.70 9.70
C TYR A 542 26.30 -31.21 9.72
N GLU A 543 26.89 -31.39 10.91
CA GLU A 543 28.22 -32.00 11.06
C GLU A 543 28.25 -33.43 10.49
N ASN A 544 27.21 -34.23 10.71
CA ASN A 544 27.11 -35.58 10.16
C ASN A 544 27.03 -35.57 8.62
N GLU A 545 26.26 -34.66 8.04
CA GLU A 545 26.22 -34.47 6.58
C GLU A 545 27.57 -34.04 6.01
N GLU A 546 28.29 -33.13 6.67
CA GLU A 546 29.65 -32.75 6.25
C GLU A 546 30.62 -33.92 6.32
N LEU A 547 30.56 -34.73 7.37
CA LEU A 547 31.38 -35.93 7.51
C LEU A 547 31.05 -36.97 6.43
N ARG A 548 29.76 -37.17 6.11
CA ARG A 548 29.34 -38.03 4.99
C ARG A 548 29.89 -37.54 3.66
N ARG A 549 29.80 -36.24 3.36
CA ARG A 549 30.38 -35.68 2.12
C ARG A 549 31.89 -35.88 2.03
N LYS A 550 32.60 -35.87 3.16
CA LYS A 550 34.06 -36.15 3.21
C LYS A 550 34.41 -37.63 3.10
N MET A 551 33.46 -38.54 3.32
CA MET A 551 33.64 -39.99 3.19
C MET A 551 33.22 -40.50 1.80
N GLU A 552 32.30 -39.81 1.13
CA GLU A 552 31.79 -40.16 -0.20
C GLU A 552 32.57 -39.52 -1.36
N GLY A 553 33.39 -38.49 -1.09
CA GLY A 553 34.37 -37.93 -2.02
C GLY A 553 35.78 -38.38 -1.67
#